data_AF-A0A7R8VYU6-F1
#
_entry.id   AF-A0A7R8VYU6-F1
#
_cell.length_a   1.000
_cell.length_b   1.000
_cell.length_c   1.000
_cell.angle_alpha   90.00
_cell.angle_beta   90.00
_cell.angle_gamma   90.00
#
_symmetry.space_group_name_H-M   'P 1'
#
loop_
_entity.id
_entity.type
_entity.pdbx_description
1 polymer ?
#
loop_
_entity_poly.entity_id
_entity_poly.type
_entity_poly.pdbx_seq_one_letter_code
_entity_poly.pdbx_strand_id
1 'polypeptide(L)'
;MTTPDMFRKNVVQVLESLEAILPAGSHVVLIGLVDGGLIYPVMADRLHPIGQVGNNVYYRDVYNWFNCMEIGPCVGWMNSNATLRKITS
;
A
#
# COMPACT_ATOMS: atom_id res chain seq x y z
N MET A 1 1.37 0.90 -11.34
CA MET A 1 1.30 -0.32 -10.50
C MET A 1 1.81 -1.49 -11.32
N THR A 2 2.37 -2.50 -10.67
CA THR A 2 2.83 -3.74 -11.33
C THR A 2 1.66 -4.43 -12.03
N THR A 3 1.84 -4.82 -13.29
CA THR A 3 0.81 -5.59 -14.01
C THR A 3 0.85 -7.07 -13.60
N PRO A 4 -0.21 -7.86 -13.84
CA PRO A 4 -0.20 -9.29 -13.55
C PRO A 4 0.94 -10.06 -14.25
N ASP A 5 1.23 -9.72 -15.52
CA ASP A 5 2.32 -10.35 -16.28
C ASP A 5 3.70 -10.03 -15.68
N MET A 6 3.92 -8.77 -15.28
CA MET A 6 5.14 -8.36 -14.59
C MET A 6 5.27 -9.06 -13.22
N PHE A 7 4.18 -9.13 -12.45
CA PHE A 7 4.15 -9.82 -11.18
C PHE A 7 4.54 -11.30 -11.34
N ARG A 8 3.88 -12.01 -12.28
CA ARG A 8 4.17 -13.41 -12.56
C ARG A 8 5.64 -13.61 -12.97
N LYS A 9 6.12 -12.80 -13.92
CA LYS A 9 7.51 -12.88 -14.39
C LYS A 9 8.50 -12.70 -13.23
N ASN A 10 8.31 -11.66 -12.42
CA ASN A 10 9.23 -11.32 -11.34
C ASN A 10 9.19 -12.37 -10.21
N VAL A 11 8.00 -12.86 -9.85
CA VAL A 11 7.85 -13.88 -8.81
C VAL A 11 8.48 -15.20 -9.24
N VAL A 12 8.26 -15.65 -10.49
CA VAL A 12 8.90 -16.87 -11.00
C VAL A 12 10.42 -16.75 -10.97
N GLN A 13 10.97 -15.61 -11.39
CA GLN A 13 12.42 -15.37 -11.34
C GLN A 13 12.98 -15.46 -9.91
N VAL A 14 12.26 -14.94 -8.91
CA VAL A 14 12.64 -15.07 -7.50
C VAL A 14 12.56 -16.52 -7.04
N LEU A 15 11.51 -17.25 -7.41
CA LEU A 15 11.36 -18.67 -7.06
C LEU A 15 12.47 -19.54 -7.66
N GLU A 16 12.87 -19.30 -8.91
CA GLU A 16 14.02 -19.96 -9.54
C GLU A 16 15.33 -19.65 -8.80
N SER A 17 15.50 -18.41 -8.32
CA SER A 17 16.66 -18.03 -7.51
C SER A 17 16.67 -18.71 -6.14
N LEU A 18 15.49 -18.84 -5.52
CA LEU A 18 15.33 -19.51 -4.23
C LEU A 18 15.56 -21.02 -4.34
N GLU A 19 15.11 -21.67 -5.42
CA GLU A 19 15.35 -23.09 -5.68
C GLU A 19 16.86 -23.43 -5.69
N ALA A 20 17.70 -22.53 -6.21
CA ALA A 20 19.16 -22.74 -6.25
C ALA A 20 19.86 -22.54 -4.90
N ILE A 21 19.21 -21.88 -3.93
CA ILE A 21 19.83 -21.46 -2.67
C ILE A 21 19.29 -22.24 -1.47
N LEU A 22 17.99 -22.54 -1.47
CA LEU A 22 17.32 -23.15 -0.34
C LEU A 22 17.65 -24.65 -0.26
N PRO A 23 18.01 -25.18 0.93
CA PRO A 23 18.20 -26.61 1.12
C PRO A 23 16.94 -27.42 0.79
N ALA A 24 17.14 -28.66 0.35
CA ALA A 24 16.05 -29.60 0.10
C ALA A 24 15.17 -29.75 1.36
N GLY A 25 13.85 -29.72 1.16
CA GLY A 25 12.86 -29.75 2.24
C GLY A 25 12.42 -28.38 2.76
N SER A 26 12.92 -27.28 2.19
CA SER A 26 12.43 -25.93 2.48
C SER A 26 11.00 -25.70 1.97
N HIS A 27 10.31 -24.70 2.53
CA HIS A 27 8.96 -24.30 2.12
C HIS A 27 8.92 -22.80 1.82
N VAL A 28 8.28 -22.43 0.71
CA VAL A 28 8.04 -21.03 0.32
C VAL A 28 6.54 -20.77 0.32
N VAL A 29 6.11 -19.67 0.95
CA VAL A 29 4.69 -19.28 1.03
C VAL A 29 4.52 -17.92 0.36
N LEU A 30 3.63 -17.85 -0.63
CA LEU A 30 3.25 -16.59 -1.27
C LEU A 30 2.05 -15.99 -0.53
N ILE A 31 2.15 -14.72 -0.13
CA ILE A 31 1.10 -14.00 0.59
C ILE A 31 0.44 -13.00 -0.38
N GLY A 32 -0.89 -13.02 -0.44
CA GLY A 32 -1.66 -12.07 -1.24
C GLY A 32 -1.55 -10.63 -0.72
N LEU A 33 -1.78 -9.66 -1.61
CA LEU A 33 -1.88 -8.27 -1.21
C LEU A 33 -3.18 -8.02 -0.44
N VAL A 34 -3.16 -6.99 0.40
CA VAL A 34 -4.33 -6.52 1.15
C VAL A 34 -5.25 -5.67 0.27
N ASP A 35 -6.54 -5.60 0.62
CA ASP A 35 -7.42 -4.52 0.16
C ASP A 35 -7.28 -3.32 1.13
N GLY A 36 -6.54 -2.30 0.71
CA GLY A 36 -6.32 -1.07 1.47
C GLY A 36 -7.37 0.02 1.24
N GLY A 37 -8.43 -0.23 0.45
CA GLY A 37 -9.46 0.76 0.13
C GLY A 37 -10.17 1.33 1.37
N LEU A 38 -10.15 0.58 2.48
CA LEU A 38 -10.65 0.92 3.82
C LEU A 38 -9.85 2.04 4.52
N ILE A 39 -8.56 2.21 4.22
CA ILE A 39 -7.65 3.06 5.02
C ILE A 39 -8.18 4.49 5.09
N TYR A 40 -8.47 5.11 3.95
CA TYR A 40 -8.96 6.48 3.91
C TYR A 40 -10.32 6.63 4.64
N PRO A 41 -11.37 5.85 4.32
CA PRO A 41 -12.65 5.95 5.03
C PRO A 41 -12.57 5.83 6.56
N VAL A 42 -11.68 4.98 7.09
CA VAL A 42 -11.56 4.76 8.54
C VAL A 42 -10.69 5.81 9.23
N MET A 43 -9.71 6.36 8.52
CA MET A 43 -8.70 7.24 9.12
C MET A 43 -8.95 8.72 8.86
N ALA A 44 -9.54 9.10 7.72
CA ALA A 44 -9.59 10.47 7.22
C ALA A 44 -10.06 11.51 8.26
N ASP A 45 -11.04 11.15 9.08
CA ASP A 45 -11.66 12.03 10.07
C ASP A 45 -11.08 11.87 11.49
N ARG A 46 -10.04 11.04 11.66
CA ARG A 46 -9.27 10.97 12.90
C ARG A 46 -8.19 12.04 12.91
N LEU A 47 -7.90 12.56 14.09
CA LEU A 47 -6.77 13.46 14.29
C LEU A 47 -5.46 12.71 14.04
N HIS A 48 -4.60 13.31 13.22
CA HIS A 48 -3.21 12.88 13.13
C HIS A 48 -2.49 13.26 14.43
N PRO A 49 -1.47 12.51 14.90
CA PRO A 49 -0.71 12.85 16.11
C PRO A 49 -0.26 14.32 16.18
N ILE A 50 0.19 14.88 15.06
CA ILE A 50 0.63 16.29 14.99
C ILE A 50 -0.51 17.31 15.18
N GLY A 51 -1.76 16.88 14.99
CA GLY A 51 -2.96 17.70 15.17
C GLY A 51 -3.65 17.51 16.51
N GLN A 52 -3.17 16.62 17.39
CA GLN A 52 -3.88 16.29 18.64
C GLN A 52 -3.92 17.46 19.63
N VAL A 53 -2.83 18.21 19.77
CA VAL A 53 -2.75 19.35 20.70
C VAL A 53 -3.63 20.51 20.23
N GLY A 54 -3.60 20.80 18.92
CA GLY A 54 -4.35 21.91 18.31
C GLY A 54 -5.74 21.55 17.80
N ASN A 55 -6.11 20.27 17.83
CA ASN A 55 -7.33 19.71 17.22
C ASN A 55 -7.55 20.16 15.75
N ASN A 56 -6.48 20.26 14.97
CA ASN A 56 -6.47 21.00 13.71
C ASN A 56 -5.84 20.26 12.51
N VAL A 57 -5.27 19.06 12.72
CA VAL A 57 -4.72 18.25 11.63
C VAL A 57 -5.28 16.84 11.68
N TYR A 58 -6.02 16.47 10.65
CA TYR A 58 -6.62 15.17 10.45
C TYR A 58 -5.78 14.35 9.47
N TYR A 59 -5.98 13.03 9.44
CA TYR A 59 -5.28 12.18 8.47
C TYR A 59 -5.57 12.58 7.02
N ARG A 60 -6.80 13.05 6.71
CA ARG A 60 -7.10 13.57 5.37
C ARG A 60 -6.19 14.74 4.96
N ASP A 61 -5.81 15.60 5.90
CA ASP A 61 -4.95 16.75 5.63
C ASP A 61 -3.52 16.30 5.32
N VAL A 62 -3.01 15.33 6.10
CA VAL A 62 -1.69 14.72 5.88
C VAL A 62 -1.64 13.97 4.55
N TYR A 63 -2.68 13.20 4.22
CA TYR A 63 -2.76 12.48 2.94
C TYR A 63 -2.82 13.44 1.76
N ASN A 64 -3.59 14.52 1.87
CA ASN A 64 -3.62 15.57 0.83
C ASN A 64 -2.25 16.22 0.65
N TRP A 65 -1.56 16.54 1.74
CA TRP A 65 -0.20 17.09 1.67
C TRP A 65 0.79 16.11 1.04
N PHE A 66 0.78 14.84 1.45
CA PHE A 66 1.61 13.79 0.85
C PHE A 66 1.37 13.60 -0.65
N ASN A 67 0.12 13.63 -1.08
CA ASN A 67 -0.23 13.51 -2.49
C ASN A 67 0.20 14.75 -3.29
N CYS A 68 0.12 15.95 -2.69
CA CYS A 68 0.60 17.19 -3.31
C CYS A 68 2.12 17.24 -3.45
N MET A 69 2.84 16.71 -2.46
CA MET A 69 4.31 16.70 -2.45
C MET A 69 4.91 15.47 -3.16
N GLU A 70 4.07 14.54 -3.61
CA GLU A 70 4.47 13.27 -4.23
C GLU A 70 5.38 12.39 -3.34
N ILE A 71 5.21 12.50 -2.02
CA ILE A 71 5.97 11.74 -1.00
C ILE A 71 5.10 10.72 -0.25
N GLY A 72 3.84 10.56 -0.65
CA GLY A 72 2.92 9.63 -0.02
C GLY A 72 3.30 8.17 -0.25
N PRO A 73 3.22 7.30 0.77
CA PRO A 73 3.61 5.90 0.62
C PRO A 73 2.63 5.10 -0.25
N CYS A 74 1.38 5.55 -0.40
CA CYS A 74 0.40 4.93 -1.29
C CYS A 74 -0.67 5.94 -1.74
N VAL A 75 -0.43 6.62 -2.87
CA VAL A 75 -1.38 7.58 -3.47
C VAL A 75 -2.71 6.94 -3.90
N GLY A 76 -2.73 5.61 -4.12
CA GLY A 76 -3.93 4.91 -4.54
C GLY A 76 -4.97 4.80 -3.42
N TRP A 77 -4.56 4.29 -2.25
CA TRP A 77 -5.46 4.09 -1.10
C TRP A 77 -5.58 5.30 -0.17
N MET A 78 -4.50 6.07 0.03
CA MET A 78 -4.49 7.25 0.92
C MET A 78 -4.95 8.50 0.15
N ASN A 79 -6.14 8.43 -0.42
CA ASN A 79 -6.67 9.44 -1.33
C ASN A 79 -8.17 9.64 -1.12
N SER A 80 -8.66 10.88 -1.24
CA SER A 80 -10.09 11.19 -1.12
C SER A 80 -10.92 10.65 -2.28
N ASN A 81 -10.32 10.42 -3.45
CA ASN A 81 -10.97 9.88 -4.64
C ASN A 81 -11.32 8.39 -4.48
N ALA A 82 -12.60 8.10 -4.25
CA ALA A 82 -13.11 6.74 -4.08
C ALA A 82 -12.90 5.84 -5.30
N THR A 83 -12.97 6.40 -6.51
CA THR A 83 -12.72 5.66 -7.75
C THR A 83 -11.27 5.19 -7.81
N LEU A 84 -10.32 6.08 -7.48
CA LEU A 84 -8.89 5.72 -7.47
C LEU A 84 -8.60 4.64 -6.43
N ARG A 85 -9.19 4.76 -5.23
CA ARG A 85 -9.07 3.71 -4.20
C ARG A 85 -9.59 2.37 -4.71
N LYS A 86 -10.75 2.36 -5.40
CA LYS A 86 -11.34 1.14 -5.96
C LYS A 86 -10.50 0.53 -7.07
N ILE A 87 -9.85 1.33 -7.92
CA ILE A 87 -8.94 0.84 -8.98
C ILE A 87 -7.65 0.26 -8.40
N THR A 88 -7.20 0.76 -7.24
CA THR A 88 -5.98 0.30 -6.56
C THR A 88 -6.18 -1.05 -5.84
N SER A 89 -7.43 -1.41 -5.54
CA SER A 89 -7.79 -2.57 -4.72
C SER A 89 -8.00 -3.82 -5.54
#